data_AF-A0ABD3WXP1-F1
#
_entry.id   AF-A0ABD3WXP1-F1
#
_cell.length_a   1.000
_cell.length_b   1.000
_cell.length_c   1.000
_cell.angle_alpha   90.00
_cell.angle_beta   90.00
_cell.angle_gamma   90.00
#
_symmetry.space_group_name_H-M   'P 1'
#
loop_
_entity.id
_entity.type
_entity.pdbx_description
1 polymer ?
#
loop_
_entity_poly.entity_id
_entity_poly.type
_entity_poly.pdbx_seq_one_letter_code
_entity_poly.pdbx_strand_id
1 'polypeptide(L)'
;MTQGSSNTTEQYMYVRQFANTFTAGITRCRPDNQCGYHGRTNYFWCYTDYSNYWDYCCTGTCIQDFDSEFVCASGTTLTRCGNGANKDVSGRKCLDTHQCGLHMETHLLSSPTYYWCLVDLDENWGYCCSPFNKCGKHEKSYDWCKTGVYESDGHWQYCNTN
;
A
#
# COMPACT_ATOMS: atom_id res chain seq x y z
N MET A 1 16.93 30.26 38.59
CA MET A 1 15.81 29.42 39.08
C MET A 1 14.53 29.95 38.48
N THR A 2 13.95 29.20 37.54
CA THR A 2 12.51 29.17 37.23
C THR A 2 12.26 27.95 36.36
N GLN A 3 11.49 27.00 36.90
CA GLN A 3 10.92 25.85 36.20
C GLN A 3 9.56 26.23 35.58
N GLY A 4 9.14 25.45 34.57
CA GLY A 4 7.77 25.38 34.04
C GLY A 4 7.81 25.06 32.54
N SER A 5 7.95 23.81 32.09
CA SER A 5 7.01 22.66 32.10
C SER A 5 5.82 22.78 31.13
N SER A 6 5.73 21.74 30.27
CA SER A 6 4.60 21.26 29.44
C SER A 6 4.39 21.97 28.08
N ASN A 7 4.10 21.29 26.96
CA ASN A 7 3.46 20.00 26.72
C ASN A 7 4.02 19.30 25.47
N THR A 8 4.30 17.99 25.57
CA THR A 8 4.78 17.10 24.50
C THR A 8 3.66 16.42 23.69
N THR A 9 2.51 17.07 23.52
CA THR A 9 1.33 16.46 22.88
C THR A 9 1.22 16.73 21.37
N GLU A 10 1.96 17.71 20.82
CA GLU A 10 1.92 18.00 19.38
C GLU A 10 2.72 17.00 18.51
N GLN A 11 3.60 16.18 19.10
CA GLN A 11 4.43 15.24 18.32
C GLN A 11 3.73 13.93 17.93
N TYR A 12 2.59 13.59 18.53
CA TYR A 12 1.83 12.39 18.17
C TYR A 12 0.79 12.61 17.07
N MET A 13 0.50 13.85 16.68
CA MET A 13 -0.45 14.19 15.60
C MET A 13 0.20 14.13 14.21
N TYR A 14 1.50 13.88 14.12
CA TYR A 14 2.27 13.78 12.86
C TYR A 14 2.58 12.34 12.44
N VAL A 15 1.78 11.37 12.89
CA VAL A 15 1.83 10.01 12.33
C VAL A 15 1.14 10.05 10.97
N ARG A 16 1.88 10.48 9.94
CA ARG A 16 1.61 10.35 8.50
C ARG A 16 0.12 10.35 8.11
N GLN A 17 -0.37 11.54 7.76
CA GLN A 17 -1.66 11.84 7.15
C GLN A 17 -1.91 11.19 5.75
N PHE A 18 -1.28 10.06 5.46
CA PHE A 18 -1.13 9.51 4.10
C PHE A 18 -1.88 8.20 3.86
N ALA A 19 -3.00 7.91 4.54
CA ALA A 19 -3.71 6.63 4.37
C ALA A 19 -5.25 6.76 4.31
N ASN A 20 -5.78 7.89 3.79
CA ASN A 20 -7.20 8.20 3.97
C ASN A 20 -8.06 8.09 2.70
N THR A 21 -7.46 7.90 1.53
CA THR A 21 -8.18 7.97 0.25
C THR A 21 -8.58 6.61 -0.32
N PHE A 22 -8.00 5.52 0.18
CA PHE A 22 -8.33 4.16 -0.25
C PHE A 22 -8.53 3.26 0.98
N THR A 23 -9.41 2.28 0.85
CA THR A 23 -9.60 1.21 1.83
C THR A 23 -8.35 0.31 1.86
N ALA A 24 -8.25 -0.58 2.84
CA ALA A 24 -7.17 -1.57 2.90
C ALA A 24 -7.19 -2.48 1.65
N GLY A 25 -8.37 -2.74 1.10
CA GLY A 25 -8.59 -3.44 -0.16
C GLY A 25 -8.42 -2.58 -1.42
N ILE A 26 -7.84 -1.38 -1.32
CA ILE A 26 -7.51 -0.50 -2.47
C ILE A 26 -8.76 0.03 -3.18
N THR A 27 -9.89 0.12 -2.49
CA THR A 27 -11.07 0.75 -3.08
C THR A 27 -11.09 2.22 -2.71
N ARG A 28 -11.32 3.11 -3.68
CA ARG A 28 -11.37 4.55 -3.42
C ARG A 28 -12.49 4.89 -2.45
N CYS A 29 -12.12 5.62 -1.40
CA CYS A 29 -13.05 6.22 -0.46
C CYS A 29 -13.70 7.45 -1.07
N ARG A 30 -14.99 7.65 -0.77
CA ARG A 30 -15.71 8.85 -1.22
C ARG A 30 -15.01 10.10 -0.74
N PRO A 31 -14.97 11.19 -1.55
CA PRO A 31 -14.37 12.45 -1.14
C PRO A 31 -14.93 13.02 0.17
N ASP A 32 -16.23 12.82 0.44
CA ASP A 32 -16.93 13.28 1.64
C ASP A 32 -16.88 12.27 2.81
N ASN A 33 -16.32 11.09 2.59
CA ASN A 33 -16.14 10.06 3.60
C ASN A 33 -14.81 9.36 3.39
N GLN A 34 -13.71 10.06 3.66
CA GLN A 34 -12.35 9.48 3.68
C GLN A 34 -12.18 8.53 4.87
N CYS A 35 -11.12 7.71 4.89
CA CYS A 35 -10.85 6.83 6.02
C CYS A 35 -10.77 7.62 7.32
N GLY A 36 -11.56 7.16 8.28
CA GLY A 36 -11.75 7.84 9.55
C GLY A 36 -12.43 6.93 10.56
N TYR A 37 -12.41 7.36 11.82
CA TYR A 37 -13.31 6.83 12.82
C TYR A 37 -14.63 7.58 12.71
N HIS A 38 -15.65 6.91 12.18
CA HIS A 38 -16.97 7.51 11.96
C HIS A 38 -17.97 7.00 13.00
N GLY A 39 -18.73 7.92 13.60
CA GLY A 39 -19.78 7.57 14.57
C GLY A 39 -19.25 6.93 15.87
N ARG A 40 -19.93 5.90 16.36
CA ARG A 40 -19.58 5.16 17.60
C ARG A 40 -18.76 3.88 17.36
N THR A 41 -18.21 3.70 16.17
CA THR A 41 -17.42 2.51 15.86
C THR A 41 -15.96 2.72 16.25
N ASN A 42 -15.31 1.70 16.81
CA ASN A 42 -13.88 1.71 17.09
C ASN A 42 -13.02 1.31 15.87
N TYR A 43 -13.62 1.26 14.69
CA TYR A 43 -12.95 0.84 13.46
C TYR A 43 -12.68 2.05 12.56
N PHE A 44 -11.60 1.95 11.80
CA PHE A 44 -11.18 2.93 10.81
C PHE A 44 -11.68 2.47 9.44
N TRP A 45 -12.58 3.24 8.82
CA TRP A 45 -13.28 2.82 7.61
C TRP A 45 -13.72 4.01 6.77
N CYS A 46 -14.22 3.73 5.58
CA CYS A 46 -14.80 4.72 4.69
C CYS A 46 -15.94 4.13 3.84
N TYR A 47 -16.87 4.96 3.37
CA TYR A 47 -17.74 4.62 2.26
C TYR A 47 -16.94 4.71 0.96
N THR A 48 -17.21 3.79 0.04
CA THR A 48 -16.55 3.76 -1.27
C THR A 48 -17.45 4.33 -2.36
N ASP A 49 -16.83 4.70 -3.49
CA ASP A 49 -17.55 5.27 -4.65
C ASP A 49 -18.46 4.23 -5.35
N TYR A 50 -18.31 2.93 -5.05
CA TYR A 50 -19.27 1.91 -5.44
C TYR A 50 -20.49 1.93 -4.51
N SER A 51 -21.70 2.00 -5.11
CA SER A 51 -23.01 2.21 -4.45
C SER A 51 -23.15 1.69 -3.01
N ASN A 52 -23.12 2.62 -2.04
CA ASN A 52 -23.31 2.39 -0.59
C ASN A 52 -22.47 1.28 0.05
N TYR A 53 -21.38 0.90 -0.61
CA TYR A 53 -20.43 -0.03 -0.04
C TYR A 53 -19.50 0.74 0.91
N TRP A 54 -19.10 0.08 1.99
CA TRP A 54 -18.11 0.59 2.93
C TRP A 54 -17.10 -0.53 3.17
N ASP A 55 -15.88 -0.14 3.46
CA ASP A 55 -14.82 -1.11 3.77
C ASP A 55 -13.81 -0.48 4.75
N TYR A 56 -13.06 -1.34 5.42
CA TYR A 56 -12.10 -0.95 6.42
C TYR A 56 -10.81 -0.43 5.78
N CYS A 57 -10.20 0.54 6.46
CA CYS A 57 -8.93 1.12 6.07
C CYS A 57 -7.81 0.60 6.97
N CYS A 58 -6.57 0.68 6.48
CA CYS A 58 -5.40 0.39 7.31
C CYS A 58 -5.31 1.37 8.48
N THR A 59 -5.20 0.87 9.71
CA THR A 59 -5.03 1.71 10.92
C THR A 59 -3.58 2.10 11.20
N GLY A 60 -2.63 1.73 10.32
CA GLY A 60 -1.22 2.00 10.48
C GLY A 60 -0.41 1.65 9.23
N THR A 61 0.92 1.74 9.33
CA THR A 61 1.83 1.33 8.25
C THR A 61 1.80 -0.17 8.04
N CYS A 62 2.09 -0.60 6.82
CA CYS A 62 2.28 -2.00 6.50
C CYS A 62 3.45 -2.61 7.30
N ILE A 63 3.22 -3.78 7.87
CA ILE A 63 4.21 -4.59 8.57
C ILE A 63 4.47 -5.86 7.78
N GLN A 64 5.68 -6.41 7.86
CA GLN A 64 6.01 -7.69 7.24
C GLN A 64 5.42 -8.81 8.10
N ASP A 65 4.64 -9.70 7.49
CA ASP A 65 4.17 -10.95 8.11
C ASP A 65 5.20 -12.08 7.93
N PHE A 66 4.98 -13.20 8.61
CA PHE A 66 5.89 -14.36 8.62
C PHE A 66 6.16 -14.94 7.22
N ASP A 67 5.19 -14.85 6.31
CA ASP A 67 5.29 -15.32 4.92
C ASP A 67 5.84 -14.26 3.96
N SER A 68 6.52 -13.24 4.48
CA SER A 68 7.12 -12.19 3.65
C SER A 68 6.12 -11.32 2.89
N GLU A 69 4.83 -11.45 3.21
CA GLU A 69 3.77 -10.56 2.79
C GLU A 69 3.78 -9.28 3.64
N PHE A 70 3.33 -8.18 3.06
CA PHE A 70 3.13 -6.95 3.83
C PHE A 70 1.65 -6.77 4.11
N VAL A 71 1.30 -6.55 5.37
CA VAL A 71 -0.08 -6.49 5.84
C VAL A 71 -0.29 -5.30 6.78
N CYS A 72 -1.52 -4.82 6.86
CA CYS A 72 -1.97 -3.82 7.82
C CYS A 72 -3.18 -4.35 8.60
N ALA A 73 -3.38 -3.84 9.81
CA ALA A 73 -4.62 -4.07 10.54
C ALA A 73 -5.77 -3.30 9.88
N SER A 74 -6.87 -4.01 9.62
CA SER A 74 -8.08 -3.50 8.96
C SER A 74 -9.30 -4.08 9.67
N GLY A 75 -10.01 -3.26 10.45
CA GLY A 75 -11.08 -3.76 11.31
C GLY A 75 -10.56 -4.76 12.36
N THR A 76 -11.00 -6.02 12.28
CA THR A 76 -10.53 -7.14 13.12
C THR A 76 -9.61 -8.11 12.40
N THR A 77 -9.22 -7.81 11.15
CA THR A 77 -8.41 -8.70 10.32
C THR A 77 -7.08 -8.05 9.93
N LEU A 78 -6.18 -8.84 9.36
CA LEU A 78 -5.03 -8.36 8.62
C LEU A 78 -5.37 -8.37 7.13
N THR A 79 -5.00 -7.31 6.42
CA THR A 79 -5.20 -7.18 4.97
C THR A 79 -3.87 -6.86 4.30
N ARG A 80 -3.62 -7.44 3.11
CA ARG A 80 -2.40 -7.19 2.33
C ARG A 80 -2.30 -5.73 1.93
N CYS A 81 -1.09 -5.18 2.00
CA CYS A 81 -0.79 -3.81 1.62
C CYS A 81 0.69 -3.69 1.15
N GLY A 82 1.14 -2.49 0.81
CA GLY A 82 2.49 -2.27 0.29
C GLY A 82 3.49 -1.69 1.28
N ASN A 83 4.73 -2.18 1.24
CA ASN A 83 5.82 -1.74 2.13
C ASN A 83 7.20 -1.68 1.44
N GLY A 84 7.27 -1.94 0.14
CA GLY A 84 8.56 -2.26 -0.51
C GLY A 84 9.23 -1.10 -1.25
N ALA A 85 8.45 -0.30 -1.97
CA ALA A 85 8.97 0.72 -2.87
C ALA A 85 7.98 1.89 -2.99
N ASN A 86 8.54 3.10 -3.04
CA ASN A 86 7.81 4.33 -3.31
C ASN A 86 7.77 4.65 -4.81
N LYS A 87 8.16 3.71 -5.66
CA LYS A 87 8.21 3.89 -7.11
C LYS A 87 7.84 2.61 -7.84
N ASP A 88 7.17 2.75 -8.98
CA ASP A 88 6.97 1.67 -9.92
C ASP A 88 8.25 1.37 -10.72
N VAL A 89 8.24 0.34 -11.57
CA VAL A 89 9.39 -0.06 -12.40
C VAL A 89 9.83 1.02 -13.41
N SER A 90 8.94 1.95 -13.75
CA SER A 90 9.23 3.10 -14.62
C SER A 90 9.82 4.30 -13.86
N GLY A 91 9.87 4.24 -12.52
CA GLY A 91 10.38 5.30 -11.65
C GLY A 91 9.32 6.31 -11.21
N ARG A 92 8.04 6.14 -11.56
CA ARG A 92 6.95 7.01 -11.11
C ARG A 92 6.72 6.80 -9.63
N LYS A 93 6.54 7.88 -8.85
CA LYS A 93 6.27 7.76 -7.42
C LYS A 93 4.92 7.07 -7.20
N CYS A 94 4.90 6.04 -6.37
CA CYS A 94 3.66 5.47 -5.88
C CYS A 94 2.97 6.44 -4.93
N LEU A 95 1.65 6.38 -4.88
CA LEU A 95 0.88 7.07 -3.86
C LEU A 95 1.29 6.55 -2.48
N ASP A 96 1.46 7.46 -1.53
CA ASP A 96 1.83 7.10 -0.17
C ASP A 96 0.71 6.26 0.52
N THR A 97 -0.54 6.44 0.07
CA THR A 97 -1.72 5.65 0.48
C THR A 97 -1.75 4.25 -0.13
N HIS A 98 -0.92 4.00 -1.14
CA HIS A 98 -0.94 2.77 -1.92
C HIS A 98 0.47 2.50 -2.46
N GLN A 99 1.36 2.18 -1.53
CA GLN A 99 2.75 1.83 -1.82
C GLN A 99 2.85 0.49 -2.52
N CYS A 100 4.00 0.19 -3.12
CA CYS A 100 4.24 -1.10 -3.75
C CYS A 100 4.01 -2.27 -2.79
N GLY A 101 3.00 -3.08 -3.10
CA GLY A 101 2.58 -4.23 -2.31
C GLY A 101 2.14 -5.40 -3.16
N LEU A 102 2.06 -6.57 -2.52
CA LEU A 102 1.52 -7.74 -3.17
C LEU A 102 -0.01 -7.64 -3.16
N HIS A 103 -0.58 -7.43 -4.32
CA HIS A 103 -2.01 -7.27 -4.47
C HIS A 103 -2.56 -8.43 -5.30
N MET A 104 -3.68 -8.98 -4.83
CA MET A 104 -4.44 -9.98 -5.57
C MET A 104 -5.38 -9.26 -6.52
N GLU A 105 -5.45 -9.71 -7.76
CA GLU A 105 -6.55 -9.37 -8.63
C GLU A 105 -7.80 -10.08 -8.08
N THR A 106 -8.70 -9.32 -7.47
CA THR A 106 -9.78 -9.80 -6.59
C THR A 106 -10.88 -10.61 -7.29
N HIS A 107 -10.75 -10.91 -8.57
CA HIS A 107 -11.78 -11.58 -9.36
C HIS A 107 -11.51 -13.04 -9.71
N LEU A 108 -10.33 -13.60 -9.42
CA LEU A 108 -10.07 -15.02 -9.68
C LEU A 108 -9.36 -15.67 -8.48
N LEU A 109 -9.95 -16.77 -7.99
CA LEU A 109 -9.40 -17.68 -6.96
C LEU A 109 -8.06 -18.34 -7.35
N SER A 110 -7.47 -17.92 -8.48
CA SER A 110 -6.23 -18.42 -9.07
C SER A 110 -5.45 -17.29 -9.77
N SER A 111 -5.77 -16.01 -9.50
CA SER A 111 -5.10 -14.90 -10.17
C SER A 111 -3.64 -14.79 -9.72
N PRO A 112 -2.73 -14.52 -10.67
CA PRO A 112 -1.34 -14.21 -10.33
C PRO A 112 -1.29 -13.03 -9.37
N THR A 113 -0.47 -13.16 -8.33
CA THR A 113 -0.24 -12.11 -7.36
C THR A 113 0.92 -11.24 -7.84
N TYR A 114 0.64 -9.97 -8.10
CA TYR A 114 1.62 -9.02 -8.60
C TYR A 114 1.95 -7.96 -7.56
N TYR A 115 3.20 -7.53 -7.57
CA TYR A 115 3.64 -6.32 -6.90
C TYR A 115 3.27 -5.13 -7.80
N TRP A 116 2.39 -4.26 -7.34
CA TRP A 116 2.03 -3.03 -8.05
C TRP A 116 1.68 -1.92 -7.06
N CYS A 117 1.54 -0.70 -7.59
CA CYS A 117 1.07 0.47 -6.86
C CYS A 117 0.23 1.38 -7.76
N LEU A 118 -0.50 2.32 -7.16
CA LEU A 118 -1.19 3.42 -7.80
C LEU A 118 -0.19 4.57 -7.88
N VAL A 119 -0.14 5.25 -9.01
CA VAL A 119 0.76 6.39 -9.23
C VAL A 119 0.01 7.72 -9.17
N ASP A 120 -1.32 7.70 -9.19
CA ASP A 120 -2.18 8.88 -9.06
C ASP A 120 -3.58 8.53 -8.54
N LEU A 121 -4.35 9.59 -8.27
CA LEU A 121 -5.74 9.52 -7.83
C LEU A 121 -6.72 9.26 -8.98
N ASP A 122 -6.27 8.92 -10.19
CA ASP A 122 -7.14 8.49 -11.29
C ASP A 122 -7.10 6.96 -11.44
N GLU A 123 -6.57 6.26 -10.42
CA GLU A 123 -6.37 4.82 -10.40
C GLU A 123 -5.42 4.29 -11.49
N ASN A 124 -4.56 5.15 -12.05
CA ASN A 124 -3.47 4.66 -12.86
C ASN A 124 -2.50 3.90 -11.97
N TRP A 125 -2.03 2.75 -12.45
CA TRP A 125 -1.16 1.86 -11.71
C TRP A 125 0.13 1.54 -12.47
N GLY A 126 1.09 0.97 -11.75
CA GLY A 126 2.36 0.50 -12.30
C GLY A 126 2.87 -0.71 -11.53
N TYR A 127 3.54 -1.61 -12.23
CA TYR A 127 4.22 -2.74 -11.59
C TYR A 127 5.35 -2.25 -10.70
N CYS A 128 5.59 -3.00 -9.63
CA CYS A 128 6.66 -2.77 -8.69
C CYS A 128 7.60 -3.96 -8.68
N CYS A 129 8.86 -3.70 -8.35
CA CYS A 129 9.78 -4.79 -8.06
C CYS A 129 9.40 -5.51 -6.77
N SER A 130 9.48 -6.84 -6.81
CA SER A 130 9.40 -7.69 -5.63
C SER A 130 10.44 -7.24 -4.59
N PRO A 131 10.09 -7.19 -3.30
CA PRO A 131 11.05 -6.89 -2.24
C PRO A 131 12.22 -7.88 -2.20
N PHE A 132 12.04 -9.10 -2.73
CA PHE A 132 13.04 -10.17 -2.79
C PHE A 132 13.85 -10.20 -4.09
N ASN A 133 13.41 -9.49 -5.12
CA ASN A 133 14.16 -9.31 -6.36
C ASN A 133 14.05 -7.84 -6.78
N LYS A 134 14.87 -7.01 -6.14
CA LYS A 134 14.91 -5.57 -6.40
C LYS A 134 15.46 -5.28 -7.78
N CYS A 135 15.19 -4.06 -8.27
CA CYS A 135 15.73 -3.60 -9.54
C CYS A 135 17.26 -3.72 -9.59
N GLY A 136 17.77 -4.39 -10.62
CA GLY A 136 19.20 -4.53 -10.84
C GLY A 136 19.52 -5.47 -12.01
N LYS A 137 20.80 -5.66 -12.30
CA LYS A 137 21.23 -6.39 -13.50
C LYS A 137 20.99 -7.91 -13.44
N HIS A 138 21.10 -8.54 -12.28
CA HIS A 138 20.98 -10.00 -12.09
C HIS A 138 21.65 -10.80 -13.22
N GLU A 139 22.93 -10.55 -13.48
CA GLU A 139 23.74 -11.20 -14.52
C GLU A 139 23.32 -10.89 -15.99
N LYS A 140 22.48 -9.88 -16.20
CA LYS A 140 22.10 -9.35 -17.52
C LYS A 140 22.75 -8.00 -17.81
N SER A 141 22.66 -7.55 -19.07
CA SER A 141 23.15 -6.23 -19.49
C SER A 141 22.21 -5.07 -19.15
N TYR A 142 20.99 -5.37 -18.72
CA TYR A 142 19.91 -4.42 -18.40
C TYR A 142 19.43 -4.61 -16.96
N ASP A 143 18.89 -3.54 -16.37
CA ASP A 143 18.25 -3.60 -15.06
C ASP A 143 16.83 -4.17 -15.20
N TRP A 144 16.51 -5.16 -14.37
CA TRP A 144 15.19 -5.77 -14.30
C TRP A 144 14.85 -6.22 -12.88
N CYS A 145 13.58 -6.56 -12.67
CA CYS A 145 13.13 -7.17 -11.45
C CYS A 145 11.92 -8.07 -11.68
N LYS A 146 11.69 -9.03 -10.78
CA LYS A 146 10.43 -9.78 -10.70
C LYS A 146 9.32 -8.88 -10.19
N THR A 147 8.14 -9.01 -10.77
CA THR A 147 6.94 -8.26 -10.38
C THR A 147 5.83 -9.19 -9.90
N GLY A 148 6.05 -10.51 -9.83
CA GLY A 148 5.10 -11.50 -9.29
C GLY A 148 5.77 -12.59 -8.44
N VAL A 149 4.96 -13.47 -7.85
CA VAL A 149 5.40 -14.49 -6.87
C VAL A 149 5.54 -15.91 -7.46
N TYR A 150 4.97 -16.19 -8.65
CA TYR A 150 4.96 -17.55 -9.21
C TYR A 150 6.23 -17.91 -9.99
N GLU A 151 6.76 -19.11 -9.73
CA GLU A 151 8.19 -19.40 -9.82
C GLU A 151 8.71 -20.03 -11.12
N SER A 152 7.89 -20.46 -12.07
CA SER A 152 8.43 -21.20 -13.22
C SER A 152 9.02 -20.34 -14.35
N ASP A 153 8.59 -19.08 -14.49
CA ASP A 153 9.20 -18.02 -15.34
C ASP A 153 8.53 -16.64 -15.10
N GLY A 154 7.75 -16.50 -14.01
CA GLY A 154 6.56 -15.66 -13.97
C GLY A 154 6.80 -14.20 -13.63
N HIS A 155 6.65 -13.36 -14.66
CA HIS A 155 6.50 -11.90 -14.61
C HIS A 155 7.66 -11.12 -14.03
N TRP A 156 8.41 -10.53 -14.95
CA TRP A 156 9.44 -9.55 -14.70
C TRP A 156 9.18 -8.31 -15.57
N GLN A 157 9.79 -7.21 -15.20
CA GLN A 157 9.79 -5.98 -15.98
C GLN A 157 11.19 -5.40 -16.01
N TYR A 158 11.51 -4.70 -17.10
CA TYR A 158 12.63 -3.76 -17.08
C TYR A 158 12.36 -2.71 -16.01
N CYS A 159 13.41 -2.29 -15.32
CA CYS A 159 13.28 -1.29 -14.28
C CYS A 159 14.38 -0.25 -14.40
N ASN A 160 14.12 0.94 -13.86
CA ASN A 160 15.09 2.03 -13.84
C ASN A 160 15.62 2.26 -12.43
N THR A 161 16.93 2.38 -12.29
CA THR A 161 17.62 2.66 -11.03
C THR A 161 17.80 4.17 -10.74
N ASN A 162 17.44 5.05 -11.68
CA ASN A 162 17.58 6.51 -11.57
C ASN A 162 16.46 7.21 -10.77
#